data_AF-A0A919ENI8-F1
#
_entry.id   AF-A0A919ENI8-F1
#
_cell.length_a   1.000
_cell.length_b   1.000
_cell.length_c   1.000
_cell.angle_alpha   90.00
_cell.angle_beta   90.00
_cell.angle_gamma   90.00
#
_symmetry.space_group_name_H-M   'P 1'
#
loop_
_entity.id
_entity.type
_entity.pdbx_description
1 polymer ?
#
loop_
_entity_poly.entity_id
_entity_poly.type
_entity_poly.pdbx_seq_one_letter_code
_entity_poly.pdbx_strand_id
1 'polypeptide(L)'
;MTTNVIAIFQGKVKQRFGMTTAMDKLPIKGDVELTLYGLQGDDCAEKKFHGGLERALHQYPSEHYVYWQERFGEQQLWQIPGVGENISSVGMLETNVFIGDRYQWGDAIIEVSQPRSPCFKLNKRWQLENFAEEMQANGRCGWLYRVINPGKVNECLPLTLIERPENAMTVAQVSEIFFNQPLCKEGLMQLSQQHALSNSWMDKVKTRLATNEVESWYFRLNGKP
;
A
#
# COMPACT_ATOMS: atom_id res chain seq x y z
N MET A 1 -13.17 -12.86 -9.38
CA MET A 1 -13.54 -11.46 -9.70
C MET A 1 -12.41 -10.88 -10.53
N THR A 2 -12.72 -10.20 -11.62
CA THR A 2 -11.73 -9.59 -12.52
C THR A 2 -11.90 -8.08 -12.45
N THR A 3 -10.81 -7.36 -12.20
CA THR A 3 -10.82 -5.90 -12.07
C THR A 3 -9.81 -5.28 -13.02
N ASN A 4 -10.23 -4.21 -13.69
CA ASN A 4 -9.37 -3.46 -14.59
C ASN A 4 -8.42 -2.56 -13.80
N VAL A 5 -7.15 -2.60 -14.19
CA VAL A 5 -6.17 -1.59 -13.79
C VAL A 5 -6.41 -0.35 -14.65
N ILE A 6 -6.38 0.84 -14.06
CA ILE A 6 -6.51 2.11 -14.79
C ILE A 6 -5.18 2.46 -15.45
N ALA A 7 -4.11 2.36 -14.66
CA ALA A 7 -2.76 2.71 -15.06
C ALA A 7 -1.74 2.07 -14.13
N ILE A 8 -0.55 1.85 -14.66
CA ILE A 8 0.63 1.44 -13.91
C ILE A 8 1.72 2.48 -13.97
N PHE A 9 2.50 2.58 -12.90
CA PHE A 9 3.45 3.66 -12.70
C PHE A 9 4.79 3.16 -12.14
N GLN A 10 5.87 3.80 -12.57
CA GLN A 10 7.22 3.65 -12.02
C GLN A 10 7.86 4.99 -11.75
N GLY A 11 8.81 5.04 -10.83
CA GLY A 11 9.55 6.24 -10.47
C GLY A 11 11.02 5.95 -10.26
N LYS A 12 11.84 6.97 -10.51
CA LYS A 12 13.27 6.98 -10.18
C LYS A 12 13.51 7.84 -8.94
N VAL A 13 14.54 7.50 -8.15
CA VAL A 13 14.96 8.35 -7.03
C VAL A 13 15.47 9.68 -7.56
N LYS A 14 14.86 10.78 -7.13
CA LYS A 14 15.24 12.16 -7.48
C LYS A 14 14.91 13.13 -6.35
N GLN A 15 15.48 14.34 -6.42
CA GLN A 15 15.05 15.43 -5.54
C GLN A 15 13.72 16.02 -6.03
N ARG A 16 12.66 15.82 -5.24
CA ARG A 16 11.31 16.34 -5.49
C ARG A 16 10.59 16.64 -4.18
N PHE A 17 9.69 17.62 -4.17
CA PHE A 17 8.92 18.03 -2.98
C PHE A 17 9.82 18.37 -1.77
N GLY A 18 11.02 18.91 -2.01
CA GLY A 18 11.99 19.19 -0.95
C GLY A 18 12.59 17.95 -0.26
N MET A 19 12.54 16.77 -0.91
CA MET A 19 13.08 15.52 -0.35
C MET A 19 13.55 14.54 -1.44
N THR A 20 14.37 13.56 -1.05
CA THR A 20 14.80 12.48 -1.94
C THR A 20 13.73 11.38 -1.95
N THR A 21 13.12 11.15 -3.10
CA THR A 21 11.97 10.25 -3.22
C THR A 21 11.82 9.68 -4.63
N ALA A 22 11.15 8.53 -4.74
CA ALA A 22 10.69 7.93 -6.00
C ALA A 22 9.15 7.97 -6.15
N MET A 23 8.47 8.74 -5.28
CA MET A 23 7.01 8.88 -5.25
C MET A 23 6.45 9.69 -6.43
N ASP A 24 7.29 10.47 -7.11
CA ASP A 24 6.93 11.22 -8.32
C ASP A 24 7.06 10.31 -9.55
N LYS A 25 6.15 9.33 -9.63
CA LYS A 25 6.09 8.27 -10.62
C LYS A 25 5.44 8.74 -11.93
N LEU A 26 5.84 8.10 -13.03
CA LEU A 26 5.34 8.32 -14.39
C LEU A 26 4.61 7.07 -14.89
N PRO A 27 3.60 7.24 -15.77
CA PRO A 27 2.88 6.11 -16.33
C PRO A 27 3.79 5.23 -17.19
N ILE A 28 3.58 3.92 -17.13
CA ILE A 28 4.19 2.94 -18.02
C ILE A 28 3.17 2.62 -19.13
N LYS A 29 3.68 2.41 -20.35
CA LYS A 29 2.90 1.99 -21.50
C LYS A 29 3.48 0.71 -22.08
N GLY A 30 2.63 -0.29 -22.31
CA GLY A 30 3.03 -1.59 -22.82
C GLY A 30 3.70 -2.47 -21.76
N ASP A 31 4.32 -3.54 -22.24
CA ASP A 31 4.88 -4.59 -21.39
C ASP A 31 6.04 -4.10 -20.52
N VAL A 32 6.01 -4.52 -19.26
CA VAL A 32 7.07 -4.32 -18.27
C VAL A 32 7.30 -5.62 -17.51
N GLU A 33 8.57 -5.89 -17.18
CA GLU A 33 8.93 -7.05 -16.37
C GLU A 33 8.64 -6.80 -14.89
N LEU A 34 7.85 -7.67 -14.26
CA LEU A 34 7.64 -7.67 -12.82
C LEU A 34 8.55 -8.71 -12.15
N THR A 35 9.54 -8.21 -11.40
CA THR A 35 10.46 -9.06 -10.63
C THR A 35 9.95 -9.28 -9.21
N LEU A 36 10.60 -10.18 -8.45
CA LEU A 36 10.32 -10.36 -7.02
C LEU A 36 10.45 -9.06 -6.18
N TYR A 37 11.18 -8.06 -6.69
CA TYR A 37 11.42 -6.79 -6.00
C TYR A 37 10.56 -5.63 -6.50
N GLY A 38 9.71 -5.86 -7.50
CA GLY A 38 8.86 -4.83 -8.12
C GLY A 38 9.06 -4.70 -9.63
N LEU A 39 8.39 -3.70 -10.21
CA LEU A 39 8.46 -3.39 -11.64
C LEU A 39 9.89 -3.02 -12.04
N GLN A 40 10.39 -3.60 -13.12
CA GLN A 40 11.68 -3.23 -13.68
C GLN A 40 11.66 -1.74 -14.07
N GLY A 41 12.60 -0.98 -13.50
CA GLY A 41 12.67 0.46 -13.70
C GLY A 41 12.07 1.27 -12.54
N ASP A 42 11.34 0.65 -11.62
CA ASP A 42 10.90 1.30 -10.39
C ASP A 42 11.97 1.26 -9.30
N ASP A 43 12.34 2.43 -8.79
CA ASP A 43 13.30 2.54 -7.70
C ASP A 43 12.58 2.68 -6.34
N CYS A 44 13.27 2.25 -5.29
CA CYS A 44 12.90 2.56 -3.91
C CYS A 44 14.06 3.25 -3.19
N ALA A 45 13.83 4.51 -2.76
CA ALA A 45 14.84 5.32 -2.08
C ALA A 45 15.24 4.77 -0.69
N GLU A 46 14.35 4.07 0.01
CA GLU A 46 14.59 3.55 1.37
C GLU A 46 14.17 2.09 1.50
N LYS A 47 15.04 1.17 1.05
CA LYS A 47 14.74 -0.28 1.01
C LYS A 47 14.34 -0.90 2.36
N LYS A 48 14.78 -0.31 3.48
CA LYS A 48 14.44 -0.80 4.83
C LYS A 48 12.96 -0.59 5.18
N PHE A 49 12.42 0.58 4.84
CA PHE A 49 11.06 0.99 5.22
C PHE A 49 10.06 0.90 4.06
N HIS A 50 10.57 0.96 2.83
CA HIS A 50 9.80 0.93 1.59
C HIS A 50 10.40 -0.15 0.67
N GLY A 51 9.56 -0.88 -0.08
CA GLY A 51 10.06 -1.96 -0.95
C GLY A 51 10.50 -3.22 -0.20
N GLY A 52 11.18 -4.11 -0.93
CA GLY A 52 11.50 -5.48 -0.50
C GLY A 52 10.44 -6.48 -0.94
N LEU A 53 10.70 -7.78 -0.72
CA LEU A 53 9.86 -8.87 -1.21
C LEU A 53 8.40 -8.76 -0.76
N GLU A 54 8.18 -8.22 0.44
CA GLU A 54 6.86 -8.03 1.04
C GLU A 54 6.10 -6.79 0.52
N ARG A 55 6.76 -5.93 -0.25
CA ARG A 55 6.27 -4.58 -0.59
C ARG A 55 6.70 -4.19 -2.00
N ALA A 56 6.67 -5.15 -2.90
CA ALA A 56 7.15 -5.04 -4.27
C ALA A 56 6.28 -4.09 -5.11
N LEU A 57 4.97 -4.02 -4.82
CA LEU A 57 4.03 -3.11 -5.47
C LEU A 57 3.16 -2.42 -4.44
N HIS A 58 2.79 -1.17 -4.74
CA HIS A 58 1.78 -0.41 -4.01
C HIS A 58 0.56 -0.20 -4.91
N GLN A 59 -0.64 -0.53 -4.41
CA GLN A 59 -1.89 -0.22 -5.09
C GLN A 59 -2.73 0.74 -4.27
N TYR A 60 -3.32 1.71 -4.97
CA TYR A 60 -4.21 2.69 -4.37
C TYR A 60 -5.51 2.80 -5.16
N PRO A 61 -6.67 2.76 -4.49
CA PRO A 61 -7.96 3.00 -5.13
C PRO A 61 -8.07 4.44 -5.62
N SER A 62 -8.37 4.62 -6.90
CA SER A 62 -8.50 5.97 -7.48
C SER A 62 -9.68 6.77 -6.90
N GLU A 63 -10.69 6.07 -6.39
CA GLU A 63 -11.88 6.62 -5.76
C GLU A 63 -11.55 7.53 -4.58
N HIS A 64 -10.45 7.25 -3.87
CA HIS A 64 -10.04 8.04 -2.71
C HIS A 64 -9.56 9.44 -3.08
N TYR A 65 -9.15 9.68 -4.33
CA TYR A 65 -8.75 11.03 -4.75
C TYR A 65 -9.91 12.02 -4.71
N VAL A 66 -11.14 11.57 -4.96
CA VAL A 66 -12.34 12.41 -4.81
C VAL A 66 -12.50 12.83 -3.36
N TYR A 67 -12.37 11.90 -2.42
CA TYR A 67 -12.44 12.20 -0.98
C TYR A 67 -11.35 13.21 -0.57
N TRP A 68 -10.12 13.04 -1.03
CA TRP A 68 -9.04 13.96 -0.67
C TRP A 68 -9.22 15.35 -1.27
N GLN A 69 -9.76 15.42 -2.49
CA GLN A 69 -10.14 16.66 -3.15
C GLN A 69 -11.19 17.43 -2.35
N GLU A 70 -12.23 16.75 -1.87
CA GLU A 70 -13.29 17.33 -1.02
C GLU A 70 -12.75 17.75 0.36
N ARG A 71 -11.85 16.94 0.92
CA ARG A 71 -11.35 17.13 2.29
C ARG A 71 -10.36 18.28 2.42
N PHE A 72 -9.42 18.41 1.49
CA PHE A 72 -8.31 19.37 1.56
C PHE A 72 -8.41 20.52 0.53
N GLY A 73 -9.42 20.49 -0.35
CA GLY A 73 -9.74 21.58 -1.26
C GLY A 73 -8.99 21.59 -2.60
N GLU A 74 -9.42 22.48 -3.49
CA GLU A 74 -9.06 22.56 -4.92
C GLU A 74 -7.69 23.19 -5.23
N GLN A 75 -6.97 23.68 -4.21
CA GLN A 75 -5.65 24.29 -4.45
C GLN A 75 -4.61 23.29 -4.94
N GLN A 76 -4.86 21.99 -4.76
CA GLN A 76 -3.98 20.91 -5.18
C GLN A 76 -4.75 19.98 -6.10
N LEU A 77 -4.11 19.58 -7.21
CA LEU A 77 -4.69 18.66 -8.16
C LEU A 77 -4.55 17.23 -7.63
N TRP A 78 -5.61 16.70 -7.02
CA TRP A 78 -5.66 15.34 -6.49
C TRP A 78 -5.82 14.33 -7.63
N GLN A 79 -4.71 13.77 -8.10
CA GLN A 79 -4.68 12.83 -9.22
C GLN A 79 -3.69 11.69 -9.01
N ILE A 80 -3.91 10.58 -9.71
CA ILE A 80 -2.99 9.45 -9.81
C ILE A 80 -1.66 9.87 -10.48
N PRO A 81 -0.47 9.36 -10.08
CA PRO A 81 -0.21 8.47 -8.95
C PRO A 81 0.15 9.25 -7.68
N GLY A 82 -0.80 10.02 -7.16
CA GLY A 82 -0.59 11.07 -6.17
C GLY A 82 -0.07 10.60 -4.81
N VAL A 83 -0.17 9.32 -4.49
CA VAL A 83 0.34 8.76 -3.23
C VAL A 83 1.55 7.84 -3.45
N GLY A 84 2.05 7.77 -4.69
CA GLY A 84 3.20 6.96 -5.10
C GLY A 84 2.87 5.49 -5.35
N GLU A 85 1.64 5.20 -5.73
CA GLU A 85 1.19 3.87 -6.14
C GLU A 85 1.80 3.43 -7.47
N ASN A 86 2.07 2.13 -7.57
CA ASN A 86 2.44 1.47 -8.81
C ASN A 86 1.22 1.08 -9.63
N ILE A 87 0.11 0.76 -8.97
CA ILE A 87 -1.14 0.32 -9.59
C ILE A 87 -2.25 1.25 -9.11
N SER A 88 -2.96 1.86 -10.04
CA SER A 88 -4.22 2.55 -9.75
C SER A 88 -5.39 1.75 -10.33
N SER A 89 -6.44 1.57 -9.55
CA SER A 89 -7.62 0.77 -9.93
C SER A 89 -8.93 1.46 -9.57
N VAL A 90 -10.02 1.02 -10.19
CA VAL A 90 -11.42 1.30 -9.77
C VAL A 90 -12.06 -0.03 -9.33
N GLY A 91 -12.91 0.00 -8.31
CA GLY A 91 -13.71 -1.13 -7.84
C GLY A 91 -12.98 -2.04 -6.86
N MET A 92 -11.70 -1.79 -6.60
CA MET A 92 -10.92 -2.45 -5.54
C MET A 92 -10.71 -1.44 -4.43
N LEU A 93 -11.28 -1.72 -3.26
CA LEU A 93 -11.21 -0.91 -2.06
C LEU A 93 -10.71 -1.77 -0.89
N GLU A 94 -10.26 -1.13 0.17
CA GLU A 94 -9.79 -1.82 1.37
C GLU A 94 -10.86 -2.74 1.98
N THR A 95 -12.15 -2.45 1.72
CA THR A 95 -13.30 -3.22 2.20
C THR A 95 -13.59 -4.49 1.41
N ASN A 96 -13.05 -4.65 0.20
CA ASN A 96 -13.31 -5.81 -0.66
C ASN A 96 -12.04 -6.55 -1.15
N VAL A 97 -10.86 -6.03 -0.82
CA VAL A 97 -9.56 -6.69 -0.99
C VAL A 97 -9.11 -7.28 0.35
N PHE A 98 -8.59 -8.51 0.31
CA PHE A 98 -8.27 -9.28 1.51
C PHE A 98 -6.79 -9.61 1.60
N ILE A 99 -6.26 -9.68 2.82
CA ILE A 99 -4.88 -10.12 3.06
C ILE A 99 -4.72 -11.56 2.56
N GLY A 100 -3.69 -11.77 1.74
CA GLY A 100 -3.40 -13.04 1.10
C GLY A 100 -4.18 -13.32 -0.18
N ASP A 101 -5.05 -12.41 -0.64
CA ASP A 101 -5.62 -12.54 -1.98
C ASP A 101 -4.51 -12.63 -3.02
N ARG A 102 -4.57 -13.64 -3.89
CA ARG A 102 -3.68 -13.80 -5.04
C ARG A 102 -4.38 -13.39 -6.31
N TYR A 103 -3.73 -12.51 -7.07
CA TYR A 103 -4.20 -12.07 -8.36
C TYR A 103 -3.23 -12.52 -9.45
N GLN A 104 -3.77 -13.13 -10.50
CA GLN A 104 -3.09 -13.27 -11.77
C GLN A 104 -3.09 -11.91 -12.47
N TRP A 105 -1.93 -11.49 -12.96
CA TRP A 105 -1.74 -10.29 -13.76
C TRP A 105 -0.74 -10.58 -14.88
N GLY A 106 -1.21 -10.71 -16.12
CA GLY A 106 -0.36 -11.20 -17.21
C GLY A 106 0.22 -12.57 -16.90
N ASP A 107 1.54 -12.69 -16.96
CA ASP A 107 2.27 -13.92 -16.60
C ASP A 107 2.61 -14.00 -15.10
N ALA A 108 2.37 -12.92 -14.35
CA ALA A 108 2.75 -12.80 -12.95
C ALA A 108 1.61 -13.17 -11.99
N ILE A 109 1.99 -13.59 -10.78
CA ILE A 109 1.09 -13.78 -9.64
C ILE A 109 1.56 -12.87 -8.50
N ILE A 110 0.65 -12.03 -8.00
CA ILE A 110 0.89 -11.11 -6.89
C ILE A 110 -0.05 -11.43 -5.72
N GLU A 111 0.43 -11.27 -4.49
CA GLU A 111 -0.33 -11.58 -3.27
C GLU A 111 -0.37 -10.37 -2.34
N VAL A 112 -1.56 -10.02 -1.84
CA VAL A 112 -1.76 -8.89 -0.92
C VAL A 112 -1.06 -9.21 0.40
N SER A 113 -0.02 -8.44 0.75
CA SER A 113 0.83 -8.76 1.89
C SER A 113 0.47 -7.97 3.15
N GLN A 114 0.06 -6.71 3.02
CA GLN A 114 -0.23 -5.83 4.14
C GLN A 114 -0.97 -4.56 3.67
N PRO A 115 -1.69 -3.86 4.57
CA PRO A 115 -2.04 -2.48 4.34
C PRO A 115 -0.78 -1.63 4.17
N ARG A 116 -0.89 -0.56 3.39
CA ARG A 116 0.20 0.41 3.27
C ARG A 116 0.19 1.29 4.53
N SER A 117 1.33 1.45 5.19
CA SER A 117 1.45 2.42 6.28
C SER A 117 1.77 3.81 5.71
N PRO A 118 0.93 4.84 5.94
CA PRO A 118 1.24 6.21 5.53
C PRO A 118 2.51 6.74 6.21
N CYS A 119 3.21 7.68 5.56
CA CYS A 119 4.42 8.29 6.10
C CYS A 119 4.52 9.78 5.76
N PHE A 120 5.36 10.50 6.51
CA PHE A 120 5.54 11.96 6.43
C PHE A 120 5.91 12.48 5.03
N LYS A 121 6.43 11.62 4.14
CA LYS A 121 6.71 11.98 2.74
C LYS A 121 5.43 12.42 2.00
N LEU A 122 4.26 11.88 2.38
CA LEU A 122 2.98 12.34 1.87
C LEU A 122 2.71 13.79 2.28
N ASN A 123 2.96 14.12 3.55
CA ASN A 123 2.76 15.46 4.09
C ASN A 123 3.61 16.47 3.33
N LYS A 124 4.88 16.12 3.03
CA LYS A 124 5.76 16.96 2.22
C LYS A 124 5.29 17.10 0.77
N ARG A 125 4.87 16.00 0.14
CA ARG A 125 4.39 16.01 -1.25
C ARG A 125 3.17 16.92 -1.41
N TRP A 126 2.20 16.78 -0.53
CA TRP A 126 0.95 17.52 -0.57
C TRP A 126 1.00 18.80 0.26
N GLN A 127 2.13 19.16 0.89
CA GLN A 127 2.23 20.36 1.73
C GLN A 127 1.10 20.45 2.79
N LEU A 128 0.76 19.30 3.38
CA LEU A 128 -0.31 19.13 4.36
C LEU A 128 0.25 18.39 5.57
N GLU A 129 0.43 19.09 6.69
CA GLU A 129 1.15 18.57 7.86
C GLU A 129 0.57 17.26 8.43
N ASN A 130 -0.76 17.10 8.40
CA ASN A 130 -1.43 15.96 9.02
C ASN A 130 -1.95 14.91 8.03
N PHE A 131 -1.53 14.98 6.75
CA PHE A 131 -2.12 14.13 5.72
C PHE A 131 -1.90 12.63 5.97
N ALA A 132 -0.69 12.22 6.35
CA ALA A 132 -0.39 10.83 6.68
C ALA A 132 -1.15 10.32 7.91
N GLU A 133 -1.38 11.18 8.90
CA GLU A 133 -2.16 10.83 10.09
C GLU A 133 -3.64 10.64 9.74
N GLU A 134 -4.21 11.54 8.94
CA GLU A 134 -5.60 11.43 8.51
C GLU A 134 -5.84 10.19 7.63
N MET A 135 -4.92 9.91 6.70
CA MET A 135 -4.94 8.70 5.88
C MET A 135 -4.91 7.43 6.72
N GLN A 136 -4.13 7.43 7.80
CA GLN A 136 -4.09 6.30 8.71
C GLN A 136 -5.40 6.16 9.50
N ALA A 137 -5.87 7.25 10.11
CA ALA A 137 -7.04 7.24 10.96
C ALA A 137 -8.30 6.79 10.20
N ASN A 138 -8.43 7.20 8.94
CA ASN A 138 -9.60 6.90 8.13
C ASN A 138 -9.47 5.63 7.25
N GLY A 139 -8.33 4.93 7.32
CA GLY A 139 -8.10 3.66 6.65
C GLY A 139 -7.93 3.70 5.12
N ARG A 140 -7.94 4.88 4.47
CA ARG A 140 -7.78 5.04 3.01
C ARG A 140 -6.31 4.97 2.60
N CYS A 141 -5.68 3.87 2.98
CA CYS A 141 -4.23 3.69 2.91
C CYS A 141 -3.77 3.02 1.61
N GLY A 142 -4.63 2.28 0.93
CA GLY A 142 -4.23 1.27 -0.05
C GLY A 142 -3.48 0.10 0.60
N TRP A 143 -2.87 -0.74 -0.23
CA TRP A 143 -2.18 -1.95 0.22
C TRP A 143 -0.96 -2.25 -0.64
N LEU A 144 -0.17 -3.21 -0.15
CA LEU A 144 1.06 -3.65 -0.79
C LEU A 144 0.92 -5.10 -1.23
N TYR A 145 1.69 -5.44 -2.26
CA TYR A 145 1.82 -6.81 -2.74
C TYR A 145 3.24 -7.34 -2.56
N ARG A 146 3.32 -8.64 -2.31
CA ARG A 146 4.49 -9.45 -2.65
C ARG A 146 4.28 -10.12 -4.01
N VAL A 147 5.37 -10.43 -4.71
CA VAL A 147 5.31 -11.16 -5.98
C VAL A 147 5.58 -12.63 -5.71
N ILE A 148 4.63 -13.49 -6.07
CA ILE A 148 4.70 -14.95 -5.92
C ILE A 148 5.36 -15.56 -7.16
N ASN A 149 4.91 -15.14 -8.34
CA ASN A 149 5.49 -15.53 -9.62
C ASN A 149 5.86 -14.27 -10.43
N PRO A 150 7.14 -14.03 -10.72
CA PRO A 150 7.57 -12.98 -11.65
C PRO A 150 7.03 -13.22 -13.07
N GLY A 151 6.93 -12.15 -13.86
CA GLY A 151 6.51 -12.26 -15.25
C GLY A 151 6.22 -10.91 -15.91
N LYS A 152 5.80 -10.95 -17.17
CA LYS A 152 5.43 -9.76 -17.92
C LYS A 152 4.01 -9.31 -17.59
N VAL A 153 3.87 -8.00 -17.44
CA VAL A 153 2.61 -7.33 -17.10
C VAL A 153 2.48 -6.02 -17.90
N ASN A 154 1.27 -5.49 -18.03
CA ASN A 154 1.02 -4.18 -18.64
C ASN A 154 -0.30 -3.57 -18.13
N GLU A 155 -0.58 -2.32 -18.51
CA GLU A 155 -1.76 -1.57 -18.08
C GLU A 155 -3.09 -2.10 -18.64
N CYS A 156 -3.05 -2.85 -19.73
CA CYS A 156 -4.24 -3.39 -20.40
C CYS A 156 -4.66 -4.76 -19.84
N LEU A 157 -3.79 -5.41 -19.05
CA LEU A 157 -4.07 -6.71 -18.45
C LEU A 157 -4.79 -6.53 -17.10
N PRO A 158 -5.90 -7.26 -16.86
CA PRO A 158 -6.64 -7.12 -15.63
C PRO A 158 -5.96 -7.86 -14.47
N LEU A 159 -6.37 -7.52 -13.25
CA LEU A 159 -6.12 -8.33 -12.06
C LEU A 159 -7.25 -9.35 -11.91
N THR A 160 -6.94 -10.64 -11.97
CA THR A 160 -7.93 -11.72 -11.79
C THR A 160 -7.66 -12.43 -10.48
N LEU A 161 -8.60 -12.38 -9.54
CA LEU A 161 -8.49 -13.11 -8.27
C LEU A 161 -8.49 -14.63 -8.57
N ILE A 162 -7.42 -15.32 -8.18
CA ILE A 162 -7.25 -16.77 -8.37
C ILE A 162 -7.29 -17.55 -7.06
N GLU A 163 -6.98 -16.92 -5.93
CA GLU A 163 -6.98 -17.56 -4.62
C GLU A 163 -7.31 -16.54 -3.53
N ARG A 164 -8.11 -16.96 -2.55
CA ARG A 164 -8.35 -16.23 -1.30
C ARG A 164 -8.22 -17.21 -0.14
N PRO A 165 -7.40 -16.92 0.89
CA PRO A 165 -7.32 -17.76 2.08
C PRO A 165 -8.67 -17.86 2.80
N GLU A 166 -8.97 -19.02 3.38
CA GLU A 166 -10.26 -19.29 4.02
C GLU A 166 -10.59 -18.33 5.17
N ASN A 167 -9.59 -17.96 5.97
CA ASN A 167 -9.73 -17.06 7.12
C ASN A 167 -9.28 -15.62 6.82
N ALA A 168 -9.24 -15.22 5.54
CA ALA A 168 -8.72 -13.92 5.14
C ALA A 168 -9.57 -12.76 5.71
N MET A 169 -8.88 -11.74 6.20
CA MET A 169 -9.49 -10.48 6.61
C MET A 169 -9.34 -9.41 5.52
N THR A 170 -10.29 -8.50 5.41
CA THR A 170 -10.17 -7.36 4.50
C THR A 170 -9.03 -6.44 4.93
N VAL A 171 -8.44 -5.72 3.98
CA VAL A 171 -7.43 -4.69 4.26
C VAL A 171 -7.99 -3.64 5.23
N ALA A 172 -9.28 -3.31 5.13
CA ALA A 172 -9.97 -2.38 6.03
C ALA A 172 -10.04 -2.93 7.46
N GLN A 173 -10.45 -4.19 7.65
CA GLN A 173 -10.48 -4.84 8.97
C GLN A 173 -9.09 -4.87 9.60
N VAL A 174 -8.06 -5.23 8.82
CA VAL A 174 -6.68 -5.28 9.32
C VAL A 174 -6.17 -3.88 9.71
N SER A 175 -6.46 -2.87 8.89
CA SER A 175 -6.10 -1.48 9.18
C SER A 175 -6.80 -0.94 10.43
N GLU A 176 -8.09 -1.22 10.57
CA GLU A 176 -8.89 -0.80 11.73
C GLU A 176 -8.33 -1.37 13.03
N ILE A 177 -8.11 -2.68 13.10
CA ILE A 177 -7.53 -3.31 14.29
C ILE A 177 -6.14 -2.75 14.57
N PHE A 178 -5.30 -2.65 13.55
CA PHE A 178 -3.90 -2.31 13.76
C PHE A 178 -3.66 -0.83 14.09
N PHE A 179 -4.43 0.09 13.50
CA PHE A 179 -4.24 1.53 13.67
C PHE A 179 -5.20 2.15 14.68
N ASN A 180 -6.47 1.74 14.67
CA ASN A 180 -7.51 2.40 15.48
C ASN A 180 -7.81 1.63 16.78
N GLN A 181 -7.47 0.34 16.84
CA GLN A 181 -7.66 -0.50 18.03
C GLN A 181 -6.38 -1.27 18.42
N PRO A 182 -5.21 -0.59 18.48
CA PRO A 182 -3.90 -1.24 18.41
C PRO A 182 -3.56 -2.18 19.58
N LEU A 183 -4.30 -2.10 20.70
CA LEU A 183 -4.16 -2.94 21.89
C LEU A 183 -5.40 -3.81 22.18
N CYS A 184 -6.37 -3.86 21.26
CA CYS A 184 -7.51 -4.76 21.39
C CYS A 184 -7.01 -6.21 21.26
N LYS A 185 -6.99 -6.94 22.39
CA LYS A 185 -6.42 -8.29 22.44
C LYS A 185 -7.12 -9.26 21.48
N GLU A 186 -8.44 -9.19 21.38
CA GLU A 186 -9.21 -10.03 20.44
C GLU A 186 -8.81 -9.75 18.99
N GLY A 187 -8.77 -8.47 18.60
CA GLY A 187 -8.32 -8.07 17.28
C GLY A 187 -6.89 -8.51 16.98
N LEU A 188 -5.96 -8.32 17.91
CA LEU A 188 -4.58 -8.78 17.75
C LEU A 188 -4.48 -10.31 17.63
N MET A 189 -5.32 -11.06 18.33
CA MET A 189 -5.40 -12.52 18.19
C MET A 189 -5.91 -12.90 16.79
N GLN A 190 -6.91 -12.19 16.24
CA GLN A 190 -7.36 -12.38 14.86
C GLN A 190 -6.25 -12.06 13.85
N LEU A 191 -5.53 -10.95 14.03
CA LEU A 191 -4.40 -10.60 13.17
C LEU A 191 -3.29 -11.64 13.21
N SER A 192 -3.03 -12.26 14.37
CA SER A 192 -1.99 -13.29 14.49
C SER A 192 -2.30 -14.59 13.73
N GLN A 193 -3.56 -14.78 13.31
CA GLN A 193 -4.00 -15.89 12.46
C GLN A 193 -3.93 -15.58 10.96
N GLN A 194 -3.63 -14.33 10.58
CA GLN A 194 -3.47 -13.94 9.17
C GLN A 194 -2.07 -14.33 8.68
N HIS A 195 -1.89 -15.60 8.29
CA HIS A 195 -0.58 -16.14 7.89
C HIS A 195 0.03 -15.45 6.67
N ALA A 196 -0.79 -14.87 5.80
CA ALA A 196 -0.33 -14.10 4.65
C ALA A 196 0.05 -12.65 5.00
N LEU A 197 -0.16 -12.17 6.23
CA LEU A 197 0.25 -10.83 6.65
C LEU A 197 1.79 -10.73 6.66
N SER A 198 2.33 -9.61 6.19
CA SER A 198 3.79 -9.44 6.09
C SER A 198 4.49 -9.63 7.44
N ASN A 199 5.70 -10.18 7.40
CA ASN A 199 6.50 -10.43 8.60
C ASN A 199 6.64 -9.16 9.46
N SER A 200 6.86 -8.01 8.83
CA SER A 200 7.02 -6.73 9.55
C SER A 200 5.77 -6.29 10.33
N TRP A 201 4.57 -6.63 9.84
CA TRP A 201 3.32 -6.38 10.55
C TRP A 201 3.08 -7.43 11.61
N MET A 202 3.30 -8.71 11.29
CA MET A 202 3.13 -9.83 12.20
C MET A 202 4.04 -9.73 13.43
N ASP A 203 5.29 -9.28 13.26
CA ASP A 203 6.23 -9.06 14.36
C ASP A 203 5.71 -8.00 15.34
N LYS A 204 5.09 -6.94 14.84
CA LYS A 204 4.46 -5.90 15.67
C LYS A 204 3.21 -6.41 16.38
N VAL A 205 2.38 -7.20 15.72
CA VAL A 205 1.21 -7.86 16.33
C VAL A 205 1.67 -8.74 17.51
N LYS A 206 2.68 -9.59 17.29
CA LYS A 206 3.27 -10.44 18.34
C LYS A 206 3.86 -9.62 19.49
N THR A 207 4.55 -8.53 19.16
CA THR A 207 5.14 -7.62 20.16
C THR A 207 4.05 -7.00 21.02
N ARG A 208 3.00 -6.42 20.41
CA ARG A 208 1.86 -5.84 21.11
C ARG A 208 1.13 -6.85 21.99
N LEU A 209 0.93 -8.09 21.51
CA LEU A 209 0.35 -9.17 22.30
C LEU A 209 1.20 -9.52 23.54
N ALA A 210 2.53 -9.45 23.41
CA ALA A 210 3.45 -9.79 24.49
C ALA A 210 3.66 -8.66 25.49
N THR A 211 3.72 -7.40 25.03
CA THR A 211 4.07 -6.24 25.86
C THR A 211 2.86 -5.41 26.27
N ASN A 212 1.73 -5.53 25.57
CA ASN A 212 0.59 -4.63 25.67
C ASN A 212 0.96 -3.15 25.41
N GLU A 213 1.97 -2.92 24.57
CA GLU A 213 2.45 -1.59 24.18
C GLU A 213 2.45 -1.41 22.66
N VAL A 214 2.18 -0.19 22.20
CA VAL A 214 2.21 0.18 20.77
C VAL A 214 3.56 0.82 20.45
N GLU A 215 4.19 0.40 19.36
CA GLU A 215 5.42 1.03 18.90
C GLU A 215 5.14 2.48 18.46
N SER A 216 6.08 3.39 18.72
CA SER A 216 5.89 4.79 18.33
C SER A 216 5.69 4.95 16.82
N TRP A 217 4.64 5.66 16.43
CA TRP A 217 4.38 6.06 15.05
C TRP A 217 4.90 7.46 14.70
N TYR A 218 5.38 8.20 15.70
CA TYR A 218 5.71 9.62 15.57
C TYR A 218 6.66 9.89 14.40
N PHE A 219 7.81 9.22 14.34
CA PHE A 219 8.79 9.44 13.28
C PHE A 219 8.27 9.05 11.89
N ARG A 220 7.41 8.02 11.81
CA ARG A 220 6.84 7.59 10.54
C ARG A 220 5.86 8.64 10.01
N LEU A 221 5.00 9.17 10.88
CA LEU A 221 3.92 10.09 10.50
C LEU A 221 4.41 11.53 10.33
N ASN A 222 5.35 11.99 11.17
CA ASN A 222 5.77 13.39 11.23
C ASN A 222 7.19 13.63 10.68
N GLY A 223 8.00 12.58 10.51
CA GLY A 223 9.40 12.70 10.11
C GLY A 223 10.32 13.03 11.28
N LYS A 224 11.57 13.37 10.98
CA LYS A 224 12.49 13.93 11.98
C LYS A 224 12.17 15.43 12.15
N PRO A 225 12.20 15.96 13.39
CA PRO A 225 12.17 17.40 13.60
C PRO A 225 13.33 18.11 12.92
#